data_AF-A0A4Q6GVA2-F1
#
_entry.id   AF-A0A4Q6GVA2-F1
#
_cell.length_a   1.000
_cell.length_b   1.000
_cell.length_c   1.000
_cell.angle_alpha   90.00
_cell.angle_beta   90.00
_cell.angle_gamma   90.00
#
_symmetry.space_group_name_H-M   'P 1'
#
loop_
_entity.id
_entity.type
_entity.pdbx_description
1 polymer ?
#
loop_
_entity_poly.entity_id
_entity_poly.type
_entity_poly.pdbx_seq_one_letter_code
_entity_poly.pdbx_strand_id
1 'polypeptide(L)'
;MTPEARKANSEALLRERGIAVNPQLPMIDSEDAVVLRSEDALWRRLVALWGVVGTATLGKNAYFREYFSVGERRDWLSNDEAAFIFTDTPPEDDVIRFTWRLEAMVFLAWCGALVESLPLPEQASGADAILPLYPHDLGDATMLRQALRLRSKAEILDWADLAYRLHWAVRDAQLNGRELPAGLNPGMVLEWHHAANWMIGYGDEDDWDAVSTET
;
A
#
# COMPACT_ATOMS: atom_id res chain seq x y z
N MET A 1 -16.28 2.47 -14.78
CA MET A 1 -17.44 2.27 -13.89
C MET A 1 -17.81 3.60 -13.25
N THR A 2 -19.09 3.91 -13.03
CA THR A 2 -19.45 5.15 -12.29
C THR A 2 -19.12 4.98 -10.79
N PRO A 3 -18.90 6.07 -10.04
CA PRO A 3 -18.69 5.98 -8.58
C PRO A 3 -19.82 5.24 -7.84
N GLU A 4 -21.08 5.42 -8.26
CA GLU A 4 -22.24 4.75 -7.66
C GLU A 4 -22.20 3.25 -7.89
N ALA A 5 -21.89 2.82 -9.12
CA ALA A 5 -21.79 1.41 -9.46
C ALA A 5 -20.61 0.75 -8.73
N ARG A 6 -19.48 1.46 -8.58
CA ARG A 6 -18.31 0.99 -7.83
C ARG A 6 -18.65 0.77 -6.36
N LYS A 7 -19.25 1.78 -5.72
CA LYS A 7 -19.75 1.68 -4.35
C LYS A 7 -20.71 0.50 -4.18
N ALA A 8 -21.68 0.36 -5.08
CA ALA A 8 -22.66 -0.72 -5.01
C ALA A 8 -21.99 -2.10 -5.10
N ASN A 9 -20.99 -2.26 -5.96
CA ASN A 9 -20.24 -3.51 -6.11
C ASN A 9 -19.43 -3.85 -4.85
N SER A 10 -18.69 -2.89 -4.31
CA SER A 10 -17.93 -3.09 -3.07
C SER A 10 -18.86 -3.46 -1.91
N GLU A 11 -19.99 -2.75 -1.74
CA GLU A 11 -20.95 -3.07 -0.70
C GLU A 11 -21.64 -4.43 -0.89
N ALA A 12 -21.89 -4.85 -2.14
CA ALA A 12 -22.43 -6.17 -2.42
C ALA A 12 -21.45 -7.26 -1.97
N LEU A 13 -20.16 -7.10 -2.27
CA LEU A 13 -19.10 -8.02 -1.81
C LEU A 13 -19.00 -8.05 -0.28
N LEU A 14 -19.06 -6.89 0.39
CA LEU A 14 -19.06 -6.82 1.86
C LEU A 14 -20.26 -7.59 2.45
N ARG A 15 -21.48 -7.39 1.91
CA ARG A 15 -22.68 -8.11 2.36
C ARG A 15 -22.57 -9.61 2.14
N GLU A 16 -22.06 -10.06 0.99
CA GLU A 16 -21.84 -11.48 0.70
C GLU A 16 -20.91 -12.14 1.73
N ARG A 17 -19.92 -11.39 2.22
CA ARG A 17 -18.96 -11.83 3.24
C ARG A 17 -19.44 -11.60 4.69
N GLY A 18 -20.66 -11.09 4.90
CA GLY A 18 -21.18 -10.77 6.23
C GLY A 18 -20.46 -9.60 6.92
N ILE A 19 -19.76 -8.76 6.16
CA ILE A 19 -19.07 -7.57 6.65
C ILE A 19 -20.07 -6.40 6.73
N ALA A 20 -19.97 -5.60 7.80
CA ALA A 20 -20.82 -4.44 7.98
C ALA A 20 -20.64 -3.41 6.85
N VAL A 21 -21.74 -2.82 6.40
CA VAL A 21 -21.75 -1.78 5.36
C VAL A 21 -22.30 -0.49 5.95
N ASN A 22 -21.65 0.63 5.63
CA ASN A 22 -22.16 1.97 5.87
C ASN A 22 -22.62 2.62 4.56
N PRO A 23 -23.94 2.65 4.29
CA PRO A 23 -24.47 3.26 3.07
C PRO A 23 -24.17 4.75 2.93
N GLN A 24 -23.91 5.44 4.04
CA GLN A 24 -23.63 6.87 4.10
C GLN A 24 -22.15 7.22 3.85
N LEU A 25 -21.25 6.23 3.75
CA LEU A 25 -19.87 6.52 3.34
C LEU A 25 -19.88 7.19 1.97
N PRO A 26 -19.15 8.32 1.81
CA PRO A 26 -18.95 8.96 0.53
C PRO A 26 -18.47 7.98 -0.55
N MET A 27 -18.76 8.35 -1.79
CA MET A 27 -18.12 7.73 -2.95
C MET A 27 -16.74 8.34 -3.11
N ILE A 28 -15.78 7.55 -3.57
CA ILE A 28 -14.53 8.10 -4.08
C ILE A 28 -14.77 8.80 -5.41
N ASP A 29 -13.82 9.63 -5.83
CA ASP A 29 -13.91 10.40 -7.06
C ASP A 29 -14.04 9.52 -8.32
N SER A 30 -14.58 10.12 -9.38
CA SER A 30 -14.77 9.46 -10.66
C SER A 30 -13.45 9.26 -11.41
N GLU A 31 -13.45 8.35 -12.39
CA GLU A 31 -12.27 8.08 -13.23
C GLU A 31 -11.76 9.33 -13.97
N ASP A 32 -12.65 10.28 -14.28
CA ASP A 32 -12.31 11.52 -14.98
C ASP A 32 -11.67 12.57 -14.06
N ALA A 33 -12.01 12.54 -12.76
CA ALA A 33 -11.47 13.46 -11.77
C ALA A 33 -10.13 12.98 -11.19
N VAL A 34 -9.95 11.66 -11.06
CA VAL A 34 -8.74 11.07 -10.48
C VAL A 34 -7.58 11.08 -11.47
N VAL A 35 -6.43 11.57 -11.01
CA VAL A 35 -5.14 11.41 -11.69
C VAL A 35 -4.30 10.41 -10.90
N LEU A 36 -4.00 9.25 -11.50
CA LEU A 36 -3.14 8.27 -10.86
C LEU A 36 -1.70 8.76 -10.79
N ARG A 37 -0.98 8.28 -9.77
CA ARG A 37 0.49 8.35 -9.75
C ARG A 37 1.06 7.72 -11.02
N SER A 38 2.14 8.31 -11.53
CA SER A 38 2.82 7.82 -12.73
C SER A 38 3.54 6.49 -12.45
N GLU A 39 3.86 5.74 -13.52
CA GLU A 39 4.69 4.54 -13.43
C GLU A 39 6.06 4.82 -12.78
N ASP A 40 6.64 6.00 -13.03
CA ASP A 40 7.92 6.38 -12.43
C ASP A 40 7.81 6.63 -10.93
N ALA A 41 6.73 7.30 -10.49
CA ALA A 41 6.44 7.49 -9.07
C ALA A 41 6.20 6.13 -8.38
N LEU A 42 5.39 5.26 -8.99
CA LEU A 42 5.12 3.91 -8.47
C LEU A 42 6.40 3.08 -8.36
N TRP A 43 7.26 3.11 -9.39
CA TRP A 43 8.55 2.42 -9.38
C TRP A 43 9.44 2.88 -8.23
N ARG A 44 9.64 4.19 -8.06
CA ARG A 44 10.44 4.75 -6.95
C ARG A 44 9.85 4.36 -5.60
N ARG A 45 8.52 4.44 -5.47
CA ARG A 45 7.84 4.11 -4.23
C ARG A 45 8.02 2.64 -3.86
N LEU A 46 7.91 1.72 -4.83
CA LEU A 46 8.17 0.29 -4.63
C LEU A 46 9.61 0.02 -4.15
N VAL A 47 10.61 0.67 -4.75
CA VAL A 47 12.01 0.52 -4.33
C VAL A 47 12.20 0.97 -2.88
N ALA A 48 11.61 2.09 -2.50
CA ALA A 48 11.73 2.59 -1.14
C ALA A 48 10.98 1.71 -0.11
N LEU A 49 9.78 1.21 -0.45
CA LEU A 49 9.07 0.25 0.39
C LEU A 49 9.87 -1.06 0.58
N TRP A 50 10.48 -1.58 -0.48
CA TRP A 50 11.41 -2.70 -0.40
C TRP A 50 12.57 -2.42 0.56
N GLY A 51 13.11 -1.20 0.51
CA GLY A 51 14.15 -0.72 1.41
C GLY A 51 13.77 -0.81 2.89
N VAL A 52 12.63 -0.23 3.27
CA VAL A 52 12.19 -0.21 4.66
C VAL A 52 11.72 -1.59 5.14
N VAL A 53 11.02 -2.35 4.30
CA VAL A 53 10.59 -3.72 4.63
C VAL A 53 11.80 -4.62 4.83
N GLY A 54 12.78 -4.56 3.94
CA GLY A 54 14.02 -5.32 4.07
C GLY A 54 14.83 -4.91 5.30
N THR A 55 14.88 -3.61 5.62
CA THR A 55 15.56 -3.11 6.83
C THR A 55 14.90 -3.65 8.09
N ALA A 56 13.57 -3.63 8.16
CA ALA A 56 12.81 -4.12 9.30
C ALA A 56 12.92 -5.64 9.47
N THR A 57 12.85 -6.40 8.38
CA THR A 57 12.78 -7.87 8.41
C THR A 57 14.13 -8.55 8.59
N LEU A 58 15.21 -8.02 7.98
CA LEU A 58 16.51 -8.69 7.98
C LEU A 58 17.38 -8.32 9.18
N GLY A 59 17.13 -7.17 9.83
CA GLY A 59 17.90 -6.67 10.97
C GLY A 59 19.36 -6.32 10.61
N LYS A 60 19.89 -5.24 11.20
CA LYS A 60 21.30 -4.80 11.02
C LYS A 60 21.73 -4.63 9.55
N ASN A 61 20.84 -4.08 8.72
CA ASN A 61 21.05 -4.05 7.29
C ASN A 61 21.75 -2.75 6.84
N ALA A 62 23.09 -2.77 6.82
CA ALA A 62 23.88 -1.71 6.21
C ALA A 62 23.66 -1.60 4.70
N TYR A 63 23.22 -2.68 4.04
CA TYR A 63 23.01 -2.73 2.61
C TYR A 63 21.93 -1.75 2.13
N PHE A 64 20.77 -1.65 2.78
CA PHE A 64 19.75 -0.67 2.38
C PHE A 64 20.21 0.76 2.61
N ARG A 65 20.86 1.03 3.75
CA ARG A 65 21.47 2.34 4.00
C ARG A 65 22.47 2.71 2.90
N GLU A 66 23.35 1.80 2.52
CA GLU A 66 24.31 2.00 1.45
C GLU A 66 23.61 2.20 0.10
N TYR A 67 22.60 1.39 -0.21
CA TYR A 67 21.79 1.49 -1.42
C TYR A 67 21.18 2.89 -1.60
N PHE A 68 20.58 3.43 -0.54
CA PHE A 68 19.95 4.76 -0.54
C PHE A 68 20.94 5.92 -0.34
N SER A 69 22.22 5.64 -0.06
CA SER A 69 23.26 6.67 0.03
C SER A 69 23.83 7.09 -1.33
N VAL A 70 23.42 6.42 -2.41
CA VAL A 70 23.95 6.64 -3.76
C VAL A 70 22.99 7.48 -4.61
N GLY A 71 23.52 8.56 -5.20
CA GLY A 71 22.78 9.40 -6.16
C GLY A 71 21.53 10.02 -5.56
N GLU A 72 20.44 10.02 -6.33
CA GLU A 72 19.13 10.61 -5.95
C GLU A 72 18.21 9.61 -5.23
N ARG A 73 18.70 8.41 -4.89
CA ARG A 73 17.85 7.33 -4.33
C ARG A 73 17.27 7.71 -2.97
N ARG A 74 18.01 8.51 -2.19
CA ARG A 74 17.54 9.03 -0.91
C ARG A 74 16.23 9.81 -1.04
N ASP A 75 16.08 10.55 -2.13
CA ASP A 75 14.91 11.39 -2.38
C ASP A 75 13.65 10.57 -2.72
N TRP A 76 13.79 9.24 -2.83
CA TRP A 76 12.65 8.33 -3.03
C TRP A 76 12.03 7.88 -1.70
N LEU A 77 12.74 8.08 -0.58
CA LEU A 77 12.25 7.79 0.77
C LEU A 77 11.40 8.95 1.28
N SER A 78 10.36 8.65 2.04
CA SER A 78 9.69 9.65 2.87
C SER A 78 10.58 10.04 4.07
N ASN A 79 10.15 11.04 4.83
CA ASN A 79 10.92 11.52 5.98
C ASN A 79 11.03 10.43 7.06
N ASP A 80 9.94 9.74 7.35
CA ASP A 80 9.90 8.66 8.33
C ASP A 80 10.74 7.46 7.87
N GLU A 81 10.67 7.10 6.59
CA GLU A 81 11.42 5.99 6.01
C GLU A 81 12.93 6.28 6.02
N ALA A 82 13.34 7.51 5.69
CA ALA A 82 14.72 7.93 5.77
C ALA A 82 15.20 7.94 7.24
N ALA A 83 14.39 8.44 8.17
CA ALA A 83 14.74 8.38 9.60
C ALA A 83 14.95 6.93 10.05
N PHE A 84 14.12 6.00 9.61
CA PHE A 84 14.22 4.58 9.95
C PHE A 84 15.47 3.91 9.39
N ILE A 85 15.72 4.02 8.07
CA ILE A 85 16.86 3.35 7.40
C ILE A 85 18.22 3.85 7.91
N PHE A 86 18.31 5.14 8.21
CA PHE A 86 19.56 5.78 8.61
C PHE A 86 19.79 5.78 10.13
N THR A 87 18.86 5.25 10.93
CA THR A 87 19.04 5.04 12.37
C THR A 87 19.76 3.71 12.63
N ASP A 88 20.80 3.73 13.46
CA ASP A 88 21.58 2.52 13.79
C ASP A 88 20.81 1.49 14.61
N THR A 89 19.89 1.95 15.45
CA THR A 89 19.07 1.11 16.33
C THR A 89 17.67 1.71 16.39
N PRO A 90 16.82 1.42 15.39
CA PRO A 90 15.45 1.91 15.40
C PRO A 90 14.67 1.30 16.57
N PRO A 91 13.72 2.05 17.16
CA PRO A 91 12.79 1.52 18.14
C PRO A 91 12.05 0.27 17.64
N GLU A 92 11.71 -0.64 18.54
CA GLU A 92 10.97 -1.87 18.19
C GLU A 92 9.61 -1.57 17.53
N ASP A 93 8.92 -0.54 18.00
CA ASP A 93 7.65 -0.08 17.42
C ASP A 93 7.81 0.36 15.96
N ASP A 94 8.95 1.00 15.61
CA ASP A 94 9.25 1.36 14.23
C ASP A 94 9.53 0.11 13.38
N VAL A 95 10.27 -0.86 13.92
CA VAL A 95 10.53 -2.13 13.22
C VAL A 95 9.21 -2.86 12.92
N ILE A 96 8.30 -2.91 13.89
CA ILE A 96 6.97 -3.50 13.70
C ILE A 96 6.19 -2.72 12.64
N ARG A 97 6.12 -1.38 12.77
CA ARG A 97 5.45 -0.50 11.81
C ARG A 97 5.95 -0.70 10.38
N PHE A 98 7.26 -0.67 10.17
CA PHE A 98 7.84 -0.81 8.83
C PHE A 98 7.80 -2.25 8.27
N THR A 99 7.62 -3.26 9.12
CA THR A 99 7.33 -4.63 8.64
C THR A 99 5.96 -4.68 7.95
N TRP A 100 4.95 -3.95 8.45
CA TRP A 100 3.62 -3.90 7.82
C TRP A 100 3.62 -3.22 6.45
N ARG A 101 4.61 -2.38 6.13
CA ARG A 101 4.77 -1.78 4.80
C ARG A 101 4.94 -2.81 3.67
N LEU A 102 5.19 -4.08 4.01
CA LEU A 102 5.10 -5.21 3.08
C LEU A 102 3.74 -5.26 2.38
N GLU A 103 2.66 -5.00 3.11
CA GLU A 103 1.31 -5.06 2.58
C GLU A 103 1.04 -3.92 1.59
N ALA A 104 1.49 -2.71 1.92
CA ALA A 104 1.49 -1.58 1.00
C ALA A 104 2.32 -1.87 -0.26
N MET A 105 3.50 -2.49 -0.11
CA MET A 105 4.36 -2.88 -1.22
C MET A 105 3.68 -3.88 -2.15
N VAL A 106 3.00 -4.90 -1.60
CA VAL A 106 2.28 -5.90 -2.39
C VAL A 106 1.09 -5.28 -3.11
N PHE A 107 0.33 -4.41 -2.45
CA PHE A 107 -0.76 -3.67 -3.09
C PHE A 107 -0.26 -2.81 -4.26
N LEU A 108 0.82 -2.06 -4.08
CA LEU A 108 1.42 -1.24 -5.15
C LEU A 108 2.06 -2.09 -6.26
N ALA A 109 2.63 -3.25 -5.92
CA ALA A 109 3.12 -4.22 -6.90
C ALA A 109 1.97 -4.79 -7.72
N TRP A 110 0.79 -4.96 -7.12
CA TRP A 110 -0.45 -5.18 -7.85
C TRP A 110 -0.81 -3.95 -8.70
N CYS A 111 -0.79 -2.70 -8.22
CA CYS A 111 -1.03 -1.57 -9.14
C CYS A 111 -0.09 -1.56 -10.38
N GLY A 112 1.15 -2.05 -10.24
CA GLY A 112 2.15 -2.20 -11.30
C GLY A 112 2.14 -3.53 -12.07
N ALA A 113 1.08 -4.34 -11.96
CA ALA A 113 0.91 -5.64 -12.64
C ALA A 113 2.02 -6.69 -12.38
N LEU A 114 2.75 -6.56 -11.27
CA LEU A 114 3.77 -7.52 -10.83
C LEU A 114 3.18 -8.66 -9.99
N VAL A 115 2.03 -8.41 -9.38
CA VAL A 115 1.22 -9.38 -8.64
C VAL A 115 -0.08 -9.61 -9.41
N GLU A 116 -0.48 -10.86 -9.67
CA GLU A 116 -1.61 -11.18 -10.54
C GLU A 116 -2.97 -10.76 -9.95
N SER A 117 -3.20 -11.03 -8.67
CA SER A 117 -4.45 -10.71 -7.99
C SER A 117 -4.21 -10.46 -6.50
N LEU A 118 -5.10 -9.69 -5.89
CA LEU A 118 -5.15 -9.49 -4.45
C LEU A 118 -6.31 -10.32 -3.88
N PRO A 119 -6.07 -11.22 -2.91
CA PRO A 119 -7.17 -11.81 -2.14
C PRO A 119 -7.79 -10.75 -1.23
N LEU A 120 -8.85 -11.09 -0.48
CA LEU A 120 -9.20 -10.23 0.65
C LEU A 120 -8.05 -10.19 1.67
N PRO A 121 -7.89 -9.08 2.41
CA PRO A 121 -6.80 -8.89 3.37
C PRO A 121 -7.04 -9.72 4.64
N GLU A 122 -6.96 -11.04 4.50
CA GLU A 122 -7.23 -12.02 5.55
C GLU A 122 -5.95 -12.68 6.09
N GLN A 123 -4.96 -12.87 5.21
CA GLN A 123 -3.69 -13.52 5.50
C GLN A 123 -2.56 -12.67 4.96
N ALA A 124 -1.49 -12.52 5.76
CA ALA A 124 -0.33 -11.71 5.41
C ALA A 124 0.24 -12.15 4.05
N SER A 125 0.60 -11.15 3.24
CA SER A 125 1.10 -11.36 1.89
C SER A 125 2.54 -11.86 1.88
N GLY A 126 2.88 -12.67 0.87
CA GLY A 126 4.27 -13.01 0.56
C GLY A 126 4.83 -12.13 -0.56
N ALA A 127 6.12 -11.76 -0.49
CA ALA A 127 6.81 -11.00 -1.53
C ALA A 127 7.74 -11.85 -2.41
N ASP A 128 7.88 -13.15 -2.14
CA ASP A 128 8.88 -14.02 -2.78
C ASP A 128 8.82 -13.99 -4.31
N ALA A 129 7.63 -13.86 -4.88
CA ALA A 129 7.44 -13.81 -6.34
C ALA A 129 7.97 -12.53 -6.98
N ILE A 130 8.00 -11.41 -6.24
CA ILE A 130 8.42 -10.09 -6.76
C ILE A 130 9.84 -9.70 -6.31
N LEU A 131 10.35 -10.27 -5.22
CA LEU A 131 11.71 -9.98 -4.71
C LEU A 131 12.83 -10.14 -5.77
N PRO A 132 12.80 -11.11 -6.69
CA PRO A 132 13.83 -11.23 -7.73
C PRO A 132 13.93 -10.03 -8.68
N LEU A 133 12.89 -9.19 -8.77
CA LEU A 133 12.88 -7.98 -9.60
C LEU A 133 13.62 -6.79 -8.96
N TYR A 134 13.82 -6.85 -7.65
CA TYR A 134 14.46 -5.77 -6.89
C TYR A 134 16.00 -5.82 -7.00
N PRO A 135 16.69 -4.72 -6.68
CA PRO A 135 18.14 -4.64 -6.81
C PRO A 135 18.88 -5.68 -5.96
N HIS A 136 19.89 -6.31 -6.58
CA HIS A 136 20.87 -7.17 -5.93
C HIS A 136 22.26 -6.50 -6.02
N ASP A 137 23.15 -6.81 -5.07
CA ASP A 137 24.54 -6.32 -5.05
C ASP A 137 24.68 -4.79 -5.23
N LEU A 138 23.76 -4.01 -4.65
CA LEU A 138 23.72 -2.54 -4.71
C LEU A 138 23.52 -1.97 -6.14
N GLY A 139 23.02 -2.80 -7.07
CA GLY A 139 22.72 -2.42 -8.46
C GLY A 139 21.62 -1.36 -8.59
N ASP A 140 21.16 -1.11 -9.81
CA ASP A 140 19.98 -0.26 -10.04
C ASP A 140 18.67 -1.07 -10.01
N ALA A 141 17.54 -0.38 -10.00
CA ALA A 141 16.21 -1.02 -10.04
C ALA A 141 15.66 -1.13 -11.48
N THR A 142 16.52 -1.31 -12.49
CA THR A 142 16.11 -1.37 -13.91
C THR A 142 15.21 -2.57 -14.20
N MET A 143 15.48 -3.74 -13.62
CA MET A 143 14.65 -4.93 -13.82
C MET A 143 13.20 -4.70 -13.37
N LEU A 144 13.01 -4.18 -12.15
CA LEU A 144 11.70 -3.76 -11.64
C LEU A 144 11.02 -2.77 -12.60
N ARG A 145 11.75 -1.74 -13.05
CA ARG A 145 11.21 -0.72 -13.96
C ARG A 145 10.74 -1.30 -15.29
N GLN A 146 11.49 -2.25 -15.84
CA GLN A 146 11.15 -2.90 -17.11
C GLN A 146 9.95 -3.84 -17.01
N ALA A 147 9.76 -4.47 -15.84
CA ALA A 147 8.64 -5.38 -15.58
C ALA A 147 7.32 -4.65 -15.27
N LEU A 148 7.40 -3.47 -14.64
CA LEU A 148 6.24 -2.71 -14.17
C LEU A 148 5.34 -2.24 -15.33
N ARG A 149 4.04 -2.51 -15.24
CA ARG A 149 3.02 -1.97 -16.14
C ARG A 149 1.82 -1.53 -15.32
N LEU A 150 1.43 -0.26 -15.41
CA LEU A 150 0.30 0.21 -14.63
C LEU A 150 -1.00 -0.50 -15.04
N ARG A 151 -1.73 -1.02 -14.04
CA ARG A 151 -3.09 -1.52 -14.23
C ARG A 151 -4.04 -0.40 -14.66
N SER A 152 -5.21 -0.77 -15.17
CA SER A 152 -6.18 0.22 -15.59
C SER A 152 -6.66 1.07 -14.40
N LYS A 153 -7.00 2.33 -14.68
CA LYS A 153 -7.55 3.24 -13.66
C LYS A 153 -8.82 2.69 -13.02
N ALA A 154 -9.67 2.03 -13.81
CA ALA A 154 -10.87 1.38 -13.32
C ALA A 154 -10.54 0.31 -12.26
N GLU A 155 -9.61 -0.61 -12.54
CA GLU A 155 -9.23 -1.66 -11.58
C GLU A 155 -8.67 -1.08 -10.28
N ILE A 156 -7.77 -0.09 -10.37
CA ILE A 156 -7.14 0.52 -9.20
C ILE A 156 -8.20 1.23 -8.34
N LEU A 157 -9.12 1.96 -8.96
CA LEU A 157 -10.19 2.65 -8.23
C LEU A 157 -11.20 1.69 -7.61
N ASP A 158 -11.53 0.59 -8.30
CA ASP A 158 -12.41 -0.44 -7.74
C ASP A 158 -11.82 -1.05 -6.46
N TRP A 159 -10.49 -1.29 -6.44
CA TRP A 159 -9.79 -1.71 -5.23
C TRP A 159 -9.68 -0.61 -4.17
N ALA A 160 -9.49 0.66 -4.56
CA ALA A 160 -9.44 1.77 -3.62
C ALA A 160 -10.77 1.94 -2.87
N ASP A 161 -11.90 1.85 -3.57
CA ASP A 161 -13.23 1.91 -2.96
C ASP A 161 -13.47 0.73 -2.01
N LEU A 162 -13.05 -0.48 -2.41
CA LEU A 162 -13.13 -1.66 -1.57
C LEU A 162 -12.28 -1.52 -0.30
N ALA A 163 -11.02 -1.08 -0.41
CA ALA A 163 -10.11 -0.88 0.71
C ALA A 163 -10.66 0.18 1.69
N TYR A 164 -11.18 1.30 1.17
CA TYR A 164 -11.82 2.33 1.98
C TYR A 164 -12.98 1.78 2.82
N ARG A 165 -13.85 0.95 2.22
CA ARG A 165 -15.02 0.35 2.89
C ARG A 165 -14.65 -0.74 3.89
N LEU A 166 -13.65 -1.56 3.55
CA LEU A 166 -13.08 -2.54 4.48
C LEU A 166 -12.46 -1.84 5.69
N HIS A 167 -11.72 -0.74 5.48
CA HIS A 167 -11.10 0.01 6.55
C HIS A 167 -12.13 0.62 7.49
N TRP A 168 -13.20 1.21 6.95
CA TRP A 168 -14.31 1.67 7.76
C TRP A 168 -14.91 0.53 8.61
N ALA A 169 -15.21 -0.63 8.01
CA ALA A 169 -15.84 -1.74 8.73
C ALA A 169 -14.95 -2.27 9.87
N VAL A 170 -13.63 -2.32 9.66
CA VAL A 170 -12.65 -2.69 10.69
C VAL A 170 -12.62 -1.64 11.82
N ARG A 171 -12.54 -0.35 11.48
CA ARG A 171 -12.51 0.75 12.46
C ARG A 171 -13.80 0.84 13.26
N ASP A 172 -14.95 0.70 12.61
CA ASP A 172 -16.27 0.67 13.23
C ASP A 172 -16.41 -0.49 14.23
N ALA A 173 -15.91 -1.68 13.89
CA ALA A 173 -15.87 -2.80 14.83
C ALA A 173 -14.99 -2.49 16.05
N GLN A 174 -13.79 -1.95 15.83
CA GLN A 174 -12.84 -1.61 16.90
C GLN A 174 -13.38 -0.52 17.85
N LEU A 175 -13.91 0.58 17.31
CA LEU A 175 -14.45 1.70 18.08
C LEU A 175 -15.66 1.30 18.93
N ASN A 176 -16.46 0.35 18.44
CA ASN A 176 -17.66 -0.13 19.14
C ASN A 176 -17.41 -1.42 19.94
N GLY A 177 -16.17 -1.88 20.07
CA GLY A 177 -15.83 -3.10 20.82
C GLY A 177 -16.51 -4.37 20.30
N ARG A 178 -16.81 -4.42 18.99
CA ARG A 178 -17.36 -5.60 18.32
C ARG A 178 -16.23 -6.51 17.83
N GLU A 179 -16.56 -7.76 17.57
CA GLU A 179 -15.65 -8.66 16.88
C GLU A 179 -15.29 -8.08 15.50
N LEU A 180 -14.01 -8.17 15.15
CA LEU A 180 -13.55 -7.80 13.83
C LEU A 180 -14.28 -8.64 12.78
N PRO A 181 -14.64 -8.09 11.60
CA PRO A 181 -15.27 -8.86 10.55
C PRO A 181 -14.46 -10.11 10.25
N ALA A 182 -15.10 -11.28 10.34
CA ALA A 182 -14.42 -12.56 10.45
C ALA A 182 -13.42 -12.76 9.30
N GLY A 183 -12.14 -12.91 9.66
CA GLY A 183 -11.06 -13.16 8.72
C GLY A 183 -10.23 -11.93 8.35
N LEU A 184 -10.74 -10.69 8.48
CA LEU A 184 -9.96 -9.51 8.08
C LEU A 184 -8.81 -9.21 9.06
N ASN A 185 -7.66 -8.88 8.51
CA ASN A 185 -6.51 -8.39 9.25
C ASN A 185 -6.49 -6.84 9.24
N PRO A 186 -6.67 -6.19 10.41
CA PRO A 186 -6.71 -4.73 10.47
C PRO A 186 -5.46 -4.02 9.96
N GLY A 187 -4.28 -4.61 10.19
CA GLY A 187 -3.00 -4.05 9.75
C GLY A 187 -2.90 -4.05 8.23
N MET A 188 -3.25 -5.18 7.58
CA MET A 188 -3.27 -5.28 6.13
C MET A 188 -4.26 -4.29 5.50
N VAL A 189 -5.48 -4.21 6.05
CA VAL A 189 -6.53 -3.31 5.54
C VAL A 189 -6.06 -1.85 5.59
N LEU A 190 -5.42 -1.43 6.68
CA LEU A 190 -4.87 -0.09 6.82
C LEU A 190 -3.79 0.19 5.77
N GLU A 191 -2.83 -0.70 5.60
CA GLU A 191 -1.72 -0.52 4.66
C GLU A 191 -2.18 -0.50 3.20
N TRP A 192 -3.16 -1.34 2.84
CA TRP A 192 -3.74 -1.33 1.51
C TRP A 192 -4.56 -0.07 1.25
N HIS A 193 -5.33 0.41 2.23
CA HIS A 193 -6.07 1.67 2.09
C HIS A 193 -5.11 2.87 1.95
N HIS A 194 -4.04 2.91 2.75
CA HIS A 194 -2.99 3.92 2.63
C HIS A 194 -2.35 3.92 1.24
N ALA A 195 -1.93 2.74 0.76
CA ALA A 195 -1.33 2.58 -0.56
C ALA A 195 -2.30 2.96 -1.70
N ALA A 196 -3.58 2.59 -1.56
CA ALA A 196 -4.63 2.96 -2.51
C ALA A 196 -4.81 4.48 -2.58
N ASN A 197 -4.94 5.15 -1.43
CA ASN A 197 -5.10 6.61 -1.36
C ASN A 197 -3.90 7.34 -1.97
N TRP A 198 -2.68 6.88 -1.70
CA TRP A 198 -1.48 7.43 -2.33
C TRP A 198 -1.51 7.26 -3.85
N MET A 199 -1.86 6.05 -4.34
CA MET A 199 -1.88 5.71 -5.76
C MET A 199 -2.91 6.52 -6.55
N ILE A 200 -4.06 6.84 -5.95
CA ILE A 200 -5.12 7.64 -6.58
C ILE A 200 -4.96 9.15 -6.35
N GLY A 201 -3.92 9.59 -5.64
CA GLY A 201 -3.70 11.01 -5.34
C GLY A 201 -4.77 11.61 -4.44
N TYR A 202 -5.27 10.83 -3.47
CA TYR A 202 -6.33 11.28 -2.56
C TYR A 202 -5.92 12.56 -1.83
N GLY A 203 -6.77 13.58 -1.89
CA GLY A 203 -6.54 14.87 -1.24
C GLY A 203 -5.42 15.72 -1.84
N ASP A 204 -4.98 15.40 -3.06
CA ASP A 204 -3.81 16.02 -3.71
C ASP A 204 -2.52 15.92 -2.87
N GLU A 205 -2.44 14.89 -2.00
CA GLU A 205 -1.29 14.68 -1.10
C GLU A 205 -0.21 13.82 -1.78
N ASP A 206 0.97 14.41 -1.95
CA ASP A 206 2.14 13.81 -2.60
C ASP A 206 3.08 13.12 -1.61
N ASP A 207 3.08 13.56 -0.35
CA ASP A 207 3.92 12.98 0.70
C ASP A 207 3.30 11.66 1.20
N TRP A 208 4.06 10.59 1.04
CA TRP A 208 3.69 9.26 1.52
C TRP A 208 3.37 9.23 3.02
N ASP A 209 4.04 10.03 3.85
CA ASP A 209 3.80 10.03 5.29
C ASP A 209 2.52 10.79 5.69
N ALA A 210 2.01 11.65 4.80
CA ALA A 210 0.86 12.50 5.06
C ALA A 210 -0.46 11.98 4.45
N VAL A 211 -0.42 10.86 3.71
CA VAL A 211 -1.62 10.27 3.09
C VAL A 211 -2.64 9.88 4.16
N SER A 212 -3.78 10.57 4.16
CA SER A 212 -4.85 10.30 5.10
C SER A 212 -5.53 8.96 4.81
N THR A 213 -5.92 8.28 5.88
CA THR A 213 -6.75 7.06 5.85
C THR A 213 -7.99 7.22 6.72
N GLU A 214 -8.43 8.47 6.96
CA GLU A 214 -9.62 8.76 7.73
C GLU A 214 -10.87 8.07 7.16
N THR A 215 -11.62 7.40 8.04
CA THR A 215 -12.83 6.61 7.75
C THR A 215 -13.81 6.72 8.90
#